data_AF-A0A2Z4MA08-F1
#
_entry.id   AF-A0A2Z4MA08-F1
#
_cell.length_a   1.000
_cell.length_b   1.000
_cell.length_c   1.000
_cell.angle_alpha   90.00
_cell.angle_beta   90.00
_cell.angle_gamma   90.00
#
_symmetry.space_group_name_H-M   'P 1'
#
loop_
_entity.id
_entity.type
_entity.pdbx_description
1 polymer ?
#
loop_
_entity_poly.entity_id
_entity_poly.type
_entity_poly.pdbx_seq_one_letter_code
_entity_poly.pdbx_strand_id
1 'polypeptide(L)'
;MIFSEEMDNAVKLGYKFEILWGYTFKSKNIFKDFVENLYNLRLQYPKSNPLNYIAKIILNSVYGKFGMIDSFPDITIFNDIILFQEFEKDHAEDITDIIDLDGKILVKHREIKKDINTLLDSAIETHNVNVAIASAITAYARIHMSQFKNNPQFNLFYSDTDSIYIDKPLENNLVSNTELGLMKLENIIEKAIFLSPKVYILYGKDEYLNFMLDCDSKNISVNQSIPSAIAITAYARMYMFKTIYKLIELGIEVFYMDTDSLVVNQVIPEELIGNNLGLFKLEHDVAQGFFISPKLYALRTTNGELIIKAKGIGSKLEFAQFETLIKNESIVKAQERWFKDPANANINIKNIDMHISTVNLKRRQIMENNRLSFTKPLIIDNDEIL
;
A
#
# COMPACT_ATOMS: atom_id res chain seq x y z
N MET A 1 12.42 4.22 -30.50
CA MET A 1 11.61 4.34 -31.73
C MET A 1 10.23 4.80 -31.34
N ILE A 2 9.63 5.72 -32.11
CA ILE A 2 8.28 6.25 -31.86
C ILE A 2 7.39 5.77 -33.00
N PHE A 3 6.15 5.39 -32.70
CA PHE A 3 5.17 5.02 -33.71
C PHE A 3 4.66 6.27 -34.45
N SER A 4 4.67 6.27 -35.79
CA SER A 4 4.40 7.45 -36.62
C SER A 4 3.08 8.15 -36.28
N GLU A 5 2.04 7.38 -36.00
CA GLU A 5 0.71 7.92 -35.74
C GLU A 5 0.63 8.65 -34.39
N GLU A 6 1.50 8.33 -33.43
CA GLU A 6 1.63 9.13 -32.20
C GLU A 6 2.30 10.48 -32.50
N MET A 7 3.26 10.50 -33.42
CA MET A 7 3.88 11.75 -33.89
C MET A 7 2.83 12.61 -34.59
N ASP A 8 2.04 12.03 -35.51
CA ASP A 8 0.96 12.74 -36.20
C ASP A 8 -0.07 13.32 -35.22
N ASN A 9 -0.40 12.56 -34.17
CA ASN A 9 -1.27 13.05 -33.11
C ASN A 9 -0.65 14.21 -32.32
N ALA A 10 0.63 14.13 -31.99
CA ALA A 10 1.35 15.18 -31.28
C ALA A 10 1.54 16.44 -32.14
N VAL A 11 1.78 16.31 -33.45
CA VAL A 11 1.91 17.46 -34.36
C VAL A 11 0.64 18.32 -34.35
N LYS A 12 -0.56 17.72 -34.22
CA LYS A 12 -1.82 18.46 -34.07
C LYS A 12 -1.86 19.34 -32.82
N LEU A 13 -1.05 19.01 -31.81
CA LEU A 13 -0.90 19.75 -30.55
C LEU A 13 0.29 20.74 -30.59
N GLY A 14 0.93 20.91 -31.75
CA GLY A 14 2.02 21.89 -31.94
C GLY A 14 3.44 21.34 -31.73
N TYR A 15 3.59 20.04 -31.49
CA TYR A 15 4.91 19.42 -31.39
C TYR A 15 5.61 19.40 -32.76
N LYS A 16 6.93 19.54 -32.75
CA LYS A 16 7.79 19.49 -33.96
C LYS A 16 8.74 18.32 -33.86
N PHE A 17 8.94 17.63 -34.98
CA PHE A 17 9.82 16.46 -35.06
C PHE A 17 10.80 16.61 -36.22
N GLU A 18 12.01 16.11 -36.02
CA GLU A 18 12.99 15.87 -37.07
C GLU A 18 13.13 14.34 -37.22
N ILE A 19 12.89 13.82 -38.42
CA ILE A 19 12.95 12.38 -38.68
C ILE A 19 14.35 12.04 -39.19
N LEU A 20 15.10 11.29 -38.40
CA LEU A 20 16.45 10.86 -38.76
C LEU A 20 16.45 9.58 -39.60
N TRP A 21 15.67 8.58 -39.18
CA TRP A 21 15.52 7.27 -39.85
C TRP A 21 14.28 6.54 -39.29
N GLY A 22 13.83 5.47 -39.96
CA GLY A 22 12.71 4.66 -39.48
C GLY A 22 12.49 3.36 -40.28
N TYR A 23 11.53 2.56 -39.81
CA TYR A 23 11.07 1.33 -40.48
C TYR A 23 9.63 1.51 -40.97
N THR A 24 9.30 0.89 -42.10
CA THR A 24 7.94 0.91 -42.67
C THR A 24 7.30 -0.47 -42.64
N PHE A 25 6.01 -0.53 -42.31
CA PHE A 25 5.25 -1.78 -42.22
C PHE A 25 4.00 -1.71 -43.09
N LYS A 26 3.55 -2.87 -43.62
CA LYS A 26 2.26 -2.98 -44.31
C LYS A 26 1.15 -3.19 -43.27
N SER A 27 0.10 -2.38 -43.33
CA SER A 27 -1.05 -2.50 -42.43
C SER A 27 -2.07 -3.54 -42.93
N LYS A 28 -2.69 -4.27 -41.99
CA LYS A 28 -3.81 -5.19 -42.24
C LYS A 28 -4.62 -5.37 -40.96
N ASN A 29 -5.93 -5.52 -41.08
CA ASN A 29 -6.79 -5.85 -39.93
C ASN A 29 -6.73 -7.35 -39.62
N ILE A 30 -5.70 -7.75 -38.88
CA ILE A 30 -5.40 -9.17 -38.59
C ILE A 30 -6.11 -9.71 -37.33
N PHE A 31 -6.72 -8.85 -36.51
CA PHE A 31 -7.35 -9.24 -35.25
C PHE A 31 -8.87 -9.10 -35.24
N LYS A 32 -9.51 -8.66 -36.34
CA LYS A 32 -10.96 -8.42 -36.39
C LYS A 32 -11.78 -9.60 -35.86
N ASP A 33 -11.68 -10.74 -36.54
CA ASP A 33 -12.49 -11.92 -36.22
C ASP A 33 -12.15 -12.44 -34.81
N PHE A 34 -10.89 -12.36 -34.40
CA PHE A 34 -10.44 -12.75 -33.08
C PHE A 34 -11.11 -11.92 -31.97
N VAL A 35 -11.07 -10.58 -32.12
CA VAL A 35 -11.66 -9.65 -31.15
C VAL A 35 -13.18 -9.77 -31.14
N GLU A 36 -13.82 -9.79 -32.31
CA GLU A 36 -15.27 -9.89 -32.42
C GLU A 36 -15.79 -11.18 -31.78
N ASN A 37 -15.17 -12.33 -32.06
CA ASN A 37 -15.58 -13.61 -31.49
C ASN A 37 -15.48 -13.65 -29.96
N LEU A 38 -14.34 -13.23 -29.40
CA LEU A 38 -14.14 -13.23 -27.95
C LEU A 38 -14.98 -12.18 -27.24
N TYR A 39 -15.19 -11.02 -27.85
CA TYR A 39 -16.03 -9.97 -27.29
C TYR A 39 -17.50 -10.41 -27.25
N ASN A 40 -18.00 -11.01 -28.35
CA ASN A 40 -19.35 -11.56 -28.41
C ASN A 40 -19.55 -12.69 -27.40
N LEU A 41 -18.56 -13.58 -27.26
CA LEU A 41 -18.59 -14.63 -26.23
C LEU A 41 -18.69 -14.01 -24.83
N ARG A 42 -17.91 -12.95 -24.56
CA ARG A 42 -17.95 -12.25 -23.27
C ARG A 42 -19.32 -11.65 -22.98
N LEU A 43 -20.01 -11.08 -23.97
CA LEU A 43 -21.34 -10.50 -23.80
C LEU A 43 -22.45 -11.55 -23.49
N GLN A 44 -22.25 -12.81 -23.87
CA GLN A 44 -23.23 -13.88 -23.59
C GLN A 44 -23.29 -14.30 -22.12
N TYR A 45 -22.26 -13.97 -21.32
CA TYR A 45 -22.17 -14.40 -19.92
C TYR A 45 -22.08 -13.21 -18.95
N PRO A 46 -22.68 -13.31 -17.75
CA PRO A 46 -22.54 -12.28 -16.73
C PRO A 46 -21.09 -12.17 -16.24
N LYS A 47 -20.71 -11.02 -15.68
CA LYS A 47 -19.35 -10.74 -15.18
C LYS A 47 -18.85 -11.75 -14.13
N SER A 48 -19.77 -12.34 -13.35
CA SER A 48 -19.46 -13.35 -12.34
C SER A 48 -19.12 -14.73 -12.93
N ASN A 49 -19.39 -14.95 -14.22
CA ASN A 49 -19.16 -16.23 -14.86
C ASN A 49 -17.66 -16.37 -15.28
N PRO A 50 -17.03 -17.53 -15.02
CA PRO A 50 -15.64 -17.78 -15.42
C PRO A 50 -15.36 -17.58 -16.92
N LEU A 51 -16.31 -17.89 -17.81
CA LEU A 51 -16.13 -17.72 -19.26
C LEU A 51 -16.02 -16.25 -19.66
N ASN A 52 -16.76 -15.35 -19.01
CA ASN A 52 -16.61 -13.91 -19.22
C ASN A 52 -15.20 -13.46 -18.85
N TYR A 53 -14.72 -13.94 -17.69
CA TYR A 53 -13.39 -13.61 -17.18
C TYR A 53 -12.26 -14.14 -18.07
N ILE A 54 -12.36 -15.40 -18.52
CA ILE A 54 -11.38 -16.02 -19.43
C ILE A 54 -11.33 -15.25 -20.75
N ALA A 55 -12.48 -14.96 -21.37
CA ALA A 55 -12.54 -14.20 -22.62
C ALA A 55 -11.91 -12.80 -22.46
N LYS A 56 -12.17 -12.12 -21.33
CA LYS A 56 -11.55 -10.83 -20.99
C LYS A 56 -10.03 -10.93 -20.87
N ILE A 57 -9.51 -11.92 -20.15
CA ILE A 57 -8.05 -12.10 -19.98
C ILE A 57 -7.39 -12.34 -21.33
N ILE A 58 -7.97 -13.20 -22.17
CA ILE A 58 -7.41 -13.51 -23.49
C ILE A 58 -7.32 -12.22 -24.32
N LEU A 59 -8.42 -11.46 -24.41
CA LEU A 59 -8.45 -10.17 -25.12
C LEU A 59 -7.37 -9.20 -24.60
N ASN A 60 -7.22 -9.10 -23.28
CA ASN A 60 -6.26 -8.19 -22.65
C ASN A 60 -4.80 -8.68 -22.71
N SER A 61 -4.53 -9.96 -22.95
CA SER A 61 -3.16 -10.51 -22.87
C SER A 61 -2.49 -10.70 -24.23
N VAL A 62 -3.26 -10.79 -25.31
CA VAL A 62 -2.74 -11.13 -26.65
C VAL A 62 -1.74 -10.12 -27.16
N TYR A 63 -1.99 -8.82 -26.99
CA TYR A 63 -1.04 -7.80 -27.45
C TYR A 63 0.32 -7.92 -26.72
N GLY A 64 0.30 -8.33 -25.44
CA GLY A 64 1.50 -8.56 -24.65
C GLY A 64 2.36 -9.71 -25.18
N LYS A 65 1.75 -10.73 -25.80
CA LYS A 65 2.49 -11.82 -26.46
C LYS A 65 3.36 -11.32 -27.60
N PHE A 66 2.92 -10.29 -28.33
CA PHE A 66 3.72 -9.67 -29.39
C PHE A 66 4.85 -8.78 -28.88
N GLY A 67 4.85 -8.41 -27.59
CA GLY A 67 5.89 -7.59 -26.95
C GLY A 67 6.76 -8.36 -25.95
N MET A 68 6.76 -9.69 -26.00
CA MET A 68 7.57 -10.50 -25.09
C MET A 68 9.06 -10.32 -25.38
N ILE A 69 9.86 -10.20 -24.32
CA ILE A 69 11.32 -10.23 -24.44
C ILE A 69 11.71 -11.69 -24.69
N ASP A 70 12.35 -11.97 -25.81
CA ASP A 70 12.78 -13.32 -26.19
C ASP A 70 14.18 -13.69 -25.66
N SER A 71 14.68 -12.94 -24.68
CA SER A 71 15.93 -13.24 -23.95
C SER A 71 15.60 -13.65 -22.52
N PHE A 72 15.27 -14.94 -22.37
CA PHE A 72 15.03 -15.53 -21.06
C PHE A 72 16.36 -15.97 -20.44
N PRO A 73 16.61 -15.62 -19.17
CA PRO A 73 17.70 -16.23 -18.42
C PRO A 73 17.40 -17.72 -18.21
N ASP A 74 18.44 -18.54 -18.33
CA ASP A 74 18.37 -19.95 -18.03
C ASP A 74 18.36 -20.15 -16.50
N ILE A 75 17.58 -21.12 -16.03
CA ILE A 75 17.46 -21.45 -14.61
C ILE A 75 17.91 -22.90 -14.42
N THR A 76 18.88 -23.10 -13.53
CA THR A 76 19.37 -24.43 -13.17
C THR A 76 19.28 -24.59 -11.65
N ILE A 77 18.81 -25.76 -11.20
CA ILE A 77 18.71 -26.09 -9.78
C ILE A 77 19.74 -27.18 -9.48
N PHE A 78 20.70 -26.86 -8.63
CA PHE A 78 21.70 -27.80 -8.13
C PHE A 78 21.23 -28.41 -6.82
N ASN A 79 21.43 -29.72 -6.67
CA ASN A 79 20.99 -30.47 -5.48
C ASN A 79 21.95 -30.35 -4.30
N ASP A 80 23.15 -29.82 -4.51
CA ASP A 80 24.14 -29.59 -3.48
C ASP A 80 25.14 -28.52 -3.94
N ILE A 81 25.94 -28.04 -2.97
CA ILE A 81 26.95 -27.01 -3.18
C ILE A 81 28.10 -27.46 -4.09
N ILE A 82 28.38 -28.76 -4.15
CA ILE A 82 29.53 -29.29 -4.91
C ILE A 82 29.23 -29.19 -6.40
N LEU A 83 28.05 -29.63 -6.82
CA LEU A 83 27.61 -29.52 -8.21
C LEU A 83 27.51 -28.07 -8.68
N PHE A 84 27.10 -27.16 -7.79
CA PHE A 84 27.12 -25.73 -8.08
C PHE A 84 28.54 -25.21 -8.27
N GLN A 85 29.47 -25.53 -7.37
CA GLN A 85 30.87 -25.10 -7.46
C GLN A 85 31.56 -25.60 -8.74
N GLU A 86 31.23 -26.81 -9.19
CA GLU A 86 31.70 -27.35 -10.46
C GLU A 86 31.20 -26.52 -11.65
N PHE A 87 29.92 -26.14 -11.66
CA PHE A 87 29.35 -25.27 -12.69
C PHE A 87 29.93 -23.84 -12.64
N GLU A 88 30.01 -23.25 -11.46
CA GLU A 88 30.51 -21.88 -11.24
C GLU A 88 31.93 -21.69 -11.78
N LYS A 89 32.78 -22.72 -11.67
CA LYS A 89 34.16 -22.68 -12.15
C LYS A 89 34.28 -22.30 -13.63
N ASP A 90 33.36 -22.80 -14.46
CA ASP A 90 33.39 -22.61 -15.91
C ASP A 90 32.41 -21.52 -16.39
N HIS A 91 31.46 -21.10 -15.53
CA HIS A 91 30.34 -20.21 -15.88
C HIS A 91 30.19 -18.99 -14.97
N ALA A 92 31.19 -18.63 -14.16
CA ALA A 92 31.10 -17.52 -13.22
C ALA A 92 30.62 -16.20 -13.85
N GLU A 93 31.04 -15.91 -15.09
CA GLU A 93 30.65 -14.69 -15.82
C GLU A 93 29.22 -14.74 -16.38
N ASP A 94 28.64 -15.93 -16.52
CA ASP A 94 27.26 -16.13 -17.01
C ASP A 94 26.23 -16.02 -15.88
N ILE A 95 26.65 -16.14 -14.61
CA ILE A 95 25.74 -16.14 -13.45
C ILE A 95 25.24 -14.71 -13.16
N THR A 96 23.92 -14.57 -13.11
CA THR A 96 23.24 -13.29 -12.84
C THR A 96 22.60 -13.21 -11.46
N ASP A 97 22.23 -14.35 -10.88
CA ASP A 97 21.61 -14.42 -9.55
C ASP A 97 21.73 -15.83 -8.95
N ILE A 98 21.78 -15.91 -7.62
CA ILE A 98 21.87 -17.16 -6.86
C ILE A 98 20.90 -17.10 -5.68
N ILE A 99 20.07 -18.13 -5.56
CA ILE A 99 19.08 -18.26 -4.48
C ILE A 99 19.32 -19.58 -3.75
N ASP A 100 19.58 -19.51 -2.45
CA ASP A 100 19.62 -20.68 -1.56
C ASP A 100 18.19 -21.16 -1.28
N LEU A 101 17.94 -22.43 -1.57
CA LEU A 101 16.67 -23.13 -1.39
C LEU A 101 16.79 -24.26 -0.37
N ASP A 102 17.47 -24.02 0.75
CA ASP A 102 17.60 -24.92 1.90
C ASP A 102 18.01 -26.34 1.49
N GLY A 103 19.30 -26.48 1.17
CA GLY A 103 19.89 -27.72 0.67
C GLY A 103 19.85 -27.86 -0.85
N LYS A 104 19.39 -26.85 -1.58
CA LYS A 104 19.49 -26.72 -3.03
C LYS A 104 19.90 -25.31 -3.42
N ILE A 105 20.45 -25.15 -4.61
CA ILE A 105 20.90 -23.84 -5.11
C ILE A 105 20.24 -23.60 -6.45
N LEU A 106 19.42 -22.56 -6.54
CA LEU A 106 18.88 -22.08 -7.81
C LEU A 106 19.80 -21.01 -8.36
N VAL A 107 20.32 -21.26 -9.56
CA VAL A 107 21.22 -20.37 -10.27
C VAL A 107 20.51 -19.86 -11.51
N LYS A 108 20.51 -18.54 -11.66
CA LYS A 108 20.02 -17.85 -12.84
C LYS A 108 21.21 -17.39 -13.66
N HIS A 109 21.34 -17.88 -14.88
CA HIS A 109 22.49 -17.59 -15.73
C HIS A 109 22.09 -17.22 -17.16
N ARG A 110 23.00 -16.59 -17.90
CA ARG A 110 22.83 -16.20 -19.30
C ARG A 110 24.11 -16.50 -20.06
N GLU A 111 24.05 -17.44 -20.99
CA GLU A 111 25.16 -17.69 -21.89
C GLU A 111 25.33 -16.52 -22.87
N ILE A 112 26.33 -15.68 -22.63
CA ILE A 112 26.62 -14.48 -23.44
C ILE A 112 26.80 -14.84 -24.93
N LYS A 113 27.40 -16.00 -25.23
CA LYS A 113 27.61 -16.48 -26.61
C LYS A 113 26.29 -16.79 -27.34
N LYS A 114 25.29 -17.31 -26.63
CA LYS A 114 23.96 -17.62 -27.16
C LYS A 114 23.19 -16.33 -27.46
N ASP A 115 23.30 -15.34 -26.57
CA ASP A 115 22.71 -14.01 -26.78
C ASP A 115 23.35 -13.28 -27.98
N ILE A 116 24.69 -13.29 -28.11
CA ILE A 116 25.39 -12.67 -29.24
C ILE A 116 25.02 -13.33 -30.58
N ASN A 117 24.96 -14.67 -30.62
CA ASN A 117 24.58 -15.38 -31.84
C ASN A 117 23.12 -15.10 -32.23
N THR A 118 22.21 -14.98 -31.26
CA THR A 118 20.80 -14.62 -31.51
C THR A 118 20.66 -13.20 -32.06
N LEU A 119 21.49 -12.26 -31.57
CA LEU A 119 21.52 -10.88 -32.06
C LEU A 119 22.07 -10.74 -33.49
N LEU A 120 22.99 -11.62 -33.89
CA LEU A 120 23.65 -11.58 -35.20
C LEU A 120 22.90 -12.41 -36.26
N ASP A 121 22.34 -13.55 -35.88
CA ASP A 121 21.57 -14.45 -36.74
C ASP A 121 20.14 -14.59 -36.19
N SER A 122 19.20 -13.81 -36.73
CA SER A 122 17.76 -13.89 -36.42
C SER A 122 17.11 -15.26 -36.68
N ALA A 123 17.89 -16.24 -37.17
CA ALA A 123 17.49 -17.62 -37.39
C ALA A 123 17.43 -18.48 -36.09
N ILE A 124 17.91 -17.95 -34.96
CA ILE A 124 17.90 -18.64 -33.65
C ILE A 124 16.69 -18.23 -32.79
N GLU A 125 15.95 -17.17 -33.17
CA GLU A 125 14.71 -16.81 -32.49
C GLU A 125 13.65 -17.90 -32.71
N THR A 126 13.28 -18.57 -31.61
CA THR A 126 12.32 -19.68 -31.64
C THR A 126 10.87 -19.22 -31.41
N HIS A 127 10.67 -17.94 -31.06
CA HIS A 127 9.37 -17.42 -30.68
C HIS A 127 8.83 -16.41 -31.71
N ASN A 128 7.56 -16.59 -32.10
CA ASN A 128 6.85 -15.71 -33.03
C ASN A 128 6.41 -14.39 -32.35
N VAL A 129 7.38 -13.53 -32.00
CA VAL A 129 7.14 -12.21 -31.40
C VAL A 129 7.20 -11.13 -32.48
N ASN A 130 6.35 -10.10 -32.39
CA ASN A 130 6.40 -8.95 -33.29
C ASN A 130 6.17 -7.65 -32.53
N VAL A 131 7.26 -7.05 -32.06
CA VAL A 131 7.24 -5.84 -31.22
C VAL A 131 6.57 -4.66 -31.94
N ALA A 132 6.59 -4.61 -33.28
CA ALA A 132 5.91 -3.56 -34.04
C ALA A 132 4.38 -3.63 -33.86
N ILE A 133 3.80 -4.84 -33.80
CA ILE A 133 2.36 -5.02 -33.53
C ILE A 133 2.01 -4.54 -32.12
N ALA A 134 2.76 -4.96 -31.10
CA ALA A 134 2.53 -4.52 -29.73
C ALA A 134 2.67 -2.99 -29.57
N SER A 135 3.69 -2.42 -30.22
CA SER A 135 3.93 -0.98 -30.23
C SER A 135 2.76 -0.23 -30.87
N ALA A 136 2.28 -0.68 -32.04
CA ALA A 136 1.13 -0.09 -32.73
C ALA A 136 -0.14 -0.14 -31.86
N ILE A 137 -0.46 -1.29 -31.25
CA ILE A 137 -1.66 -1.44 -30.39
C ILE A 137 -1.61 -0.45 -29.22
N THR A 138 -0.48 -0.38 -28.50
CA THR A 138 -0.36 0.51 -27.34
C THR A 138 -0.35 2.00 -27.75
N ALA A 139 0.23 2.32 -28.90
CA ALA A 139 0.20 3.65 -29.49
C ALA A 139 -1.22 4.08 -29.84
N TYR A 140 -1.97 3.25 -30.57
CA TYR A 140 -3.36 3.55 -30.91
C TYR A 140 -4.26 3.68 -29.67
N ALA A 141 -4.01 2.90 -28.61
CA ALA A 141 -4.70 3.09 -27.34
C ALA A 141 -4.40 4.47 -26.71
N ARG A 142 -3.14 4.93 -26.72
CA ARG A 142 -2.76 6.27 -26.23
C ARG A 142 -3.34 7.39 -27.09
N ILE A 143 -3.33 7.24 -28.42
CA ILE A 143 -3.95 8.19 -29.35
C ILE A 143 -5.45 8.28 -29.07
N HIS A 144 -6.14 7.14 -28.93
CA HIS A 144 -7.55 7.11 -28.58
C HIS A 144 -7.82 7.83 -27.26
N MET A 145 -7.01 7.61 -26.22
CA MET A 145 -7.18 8.30 -24.93
C MET A 145 -6.81 9.78 -24.97
N SER A 146 -5.96 10.20 -25.91
CA SER A 146 -5.55 11.60 -26.04
C SER A 146 -6.72 12.53 -26.36
N GLN A 147 -7.76 12.03 -27.03
CA GLN A 147 -8.97 12.80 -27.33
C GLN A 147 -9.71 13.22 -26.05
N PHE A 148 -9.66 12.38 -25.00
CA PHE A 148 -10.25 12.70 -23.70
C PHE A 148 -9.29 13.54 -22.86
N LYS A 149 -7.99 13.23 -22.90
CA LYS A 149 -6.98 13.94 -22.09
C LYS A 149 -6.79 15.40 -22.48
N ASN A 150 -6.96 15.72 -23.75
CA ASN A 150 -6.78 17.06 -24.29
C ASN A 150 -8.12 17.74 -24.61
N ASN A 151 -9.25 17.24 -24.10
CA ASN A 151 -10.56 17.84 -24.37
C ASN A 151 -10.77 19.08 -23.49
N PRO A 152 -10.98 20.29 -24.07
CA PRO A 152 -11.19 21.51 -23.30
C PRO A 152 -12.61 21.65 -22.72
N GLN A 153 -13.56 20.76 -23.05
CA GLN A 153 -14.95 20.87 -22.60
C GLN A 153 -15.12 20.54 -21.10
N PHE A 154 -14.18 19.80 -20.51
CA PHE A 154 -14.20 19.38 -19.11
C PHE A 154 -12.82 19.50 -18.47
N ASN A 155 -12.79 19.53 -17.14
CA ASN A 155 -11.56 19.44 -16.38
C ASN A 155 -11.23 17.97 -16.14
N LEU A 156 -10.04 17.54 -16.58
CA LEU A 156 -9.50 16.22 -16.28
C LEU A 156 -8.77 16.24 -14.93
N PHE A 157 -9.24 15.46 -13.97
CA PHE A 157 -8.59 15.30 -12.66
C PHE A 157 -7.56 14.16 -12.64
N TYR A 158 -7.87 13.04 -13.29
CA TYR A 158 -7.02 11.85 -13.29
C TYR A 158 -7.29 10.97 -14.50
N SER A 159 -6.29 10.22 -14.95
CA SER A 159 -6.42 9.18 -15.95
C SER A 159 -5.36 8.11 -15.75
N ASP A 160 -5.75 6.85 -15.82
CA ASP A 160 -4.84 5.71 -15.90
C ASP A 160 -5.27 4.78 -17.03
N THR A 161 -4.37 4.58 -17.99
CA THR A 161 -4.47 3.69 -19.14
C THR A 161 -5.76 3.85 -19.98
N ASP A 162 -6.90 3.40 -19.50
CA ASP A 162 -8.21 3.36 -20.15
C ASP A 162 -9.33 4.05 -19.33
N SER A 163 -8.97 4.83 -18.32
CA SER A 163 -9.91 5.54 -17.44
C SER A 163 -9.67 7.05 -17.43
N ILE A 164 -10.73 7.83 -17.19
CA ILE A 164 -10.67 9.27 -16.94
C ILE A 164 -11.62 9.64 -15.78
N TYR A 165 -11.23 10.65 -15.01
CA TYR A 165 -12.04 11.26 -13.96
C TYR A 165 -12.20 12.73 -14.28
N ILE A 166 -13.44 13.15 -14.51
CA ILE A 166 -13.77 14.46 -15.09
C ILE A 166 -14.93 15.10 -14.32
N ASP A 167 -15.06 16.42 -14.40
CA ASP A 167 -16.07 17.20 -13.68
C ASP A 167 -17.44 17.28 -14.39
N LYS A 168 -17.53 16.79 -15.63
CA LYS A 168 -18.73 16.84 -16.45
C LYS A 168 -18.99 15.50 -17.14
N PRO A 169 -20.26 15.16 -17.43
CA PRO A 169 -20.57 13.97 -18.22
C PRO A 169 -19.99 14.09 -19.64
N LEU A 170 -19.52 12.96 -20.18
CA LEU A 170 -19.15 12.84 -21.59
C LEU A 170 -20.40 12.93 -22.48
N GLU A 171 -20.20 13.34 -23.73
CA GLU A 171 -21.25 13.29 -24.75
C GLU A 171 -21.75 11.84 -24.97
N ASN A 172 -23.06 11.67 -25.19
CA ASN A 172 -23.69 10.35 -25.26
C ASN A 172 -23.14 9.44 -26.38
N ASN A 173 -22.58 10.02 -27.45
CA ASN A 173 -21.93 9.28 -28.55
C ASN A 173 -20.57 8.67 -28.15
N LEU A 174 -19.96 9.12 -27.05
CA LEU A 174 -18.70 8.60 -26.52
C LEU A 174 -18.91 7.59 -25.38
N VAL A 175 -20.15 7.32 -24.99
CA VAL A 175 -20.49 6.52 -23.82
C VAL A 175 -21.37 5.32 -24.19
N SER A 176 -20.94 4.12 -23.84
CA SER A 176 -21.75 2.90 -23.96
C SER A 176 -21.34 1.85 -22.94
N ASN A 177 -22.31 1.06 -22.48
CA ASN A 177 -22.05 -0.05 -21.56
C ASN A 177 -21.57 -1.33 -22.25
N THR A 178 -21.79 -1.44 -23.57
CA THR A 178 -21.67 -2.70 -24.33
C THR A 178 -21.00 -2.55 -25.68
N GLU A 179 -20.66 -1.34 -26.11
CA GLU A 179 -20.01 -1.10 -27.39
C GLU A 179 -18.49 -1.01 -27.21
N LEU A 180 -17.74 -1.67 -28.10
CA LEU A 180 -16.29 -1.70 -28.05
C LEU A 180 -15.71 -0.33 -28.43
N GLY A 181 -14.79 0.19 -27.62
CA GLY A 181 -14.09 1.45 -27.89
C GLY A 181 -14.81 2.71 -27.40
N LEU A 182 -16.00 2.58 -26.80
CA LEU A 182 -16.66 3.68 -26.10
C LEU A 182 -16.39 3.60 -24.59
N MET A 183 -16.48 4.76 -23.92
CA MET A 183 -16.27 4.85 -22.48
C MET A 183 -17.49 4.32 -21.73
N LYS A 184 -17.27 3.67 -20.60
CA LYS A 184 -18.34 3.24 -19.71
C LYS A 184 -18.39 4.13 -18.47
N LEU A 185 -19.58 4.61 -18.11
CA LEU A 185 -19.78 5.29 -16.83
C LEU A 185 -19.71 4.24 -15.71
N GLU A 186 -18.58 4.19 -14.99
CA GLU A 186 -18.38 3.25 -13.89
C GLU A 186 -18.89 3.82 -12.55
N ASN A 187 -18.58 5.08 -12.23
CA ASN A 187 -18.92 5.68 -10.93
C ASN A 187 -19.28 7.16 -11.06
N ILE A 188 -20.18 7.63 -10.18
CA ILE A 188 -20.41 9.05 -9.92
C ILE A 188 -19.84 9.35 -8.54
N ILE A 189 -18.92 10.30 -8.46
CA ILE A 189 -18.08 10.54 -7.28
C ILE A 189 -18.39 11.92 -6.74
N GLU A 190 -18.64 12.03 -5.44
CA GLU A 190 -18.88 13.32 -4.78
C GLU A 190 -17.57 14.00 -4.40
N LYS A 191 -16.58 13.22 -3.93
CA LYS A 191 -15.26 13.72 -3.58
C LYS A 191 -14.18 12.72 -3.98
N ALA A 192 -13.10 13.22 -4.58
CA ALA A 192 -11.94 12.42 -4.91
C ALA A 192 -10.65 13.09 -4.39
N ILE A 193 -9.67 12.28 -4.00
CA ILE A 193 -8.33 12.74 -3.65
C ILE A 193 -7.35 11.89 -4.45
N PHE A 194 -6.64 12.51 -5.40
CA PHE A 194 -5.58 11.88 -6.18
C PHE A 194 -4.23 12.37 -5.65
N LEU A 195 -3.41 11.46 -5.11
CA LEU A 195 -2.12 11.82 -4.51
C LEU A 195 -0.96 11.56 -5.46
N SER A 196 -1.03 10.48 -6.23
CA SER A 196 -0.03 10.10 -7.23
C SER A 196 -0.65 9.13 -8.24
N PRO A 197 0.07 8.76 -9.33
CA PRO A 197 -0.34 7.65 -10.18
C PRO A 197 -0.68 6.43 -9.31
N LYS A 198 -1.87 5.88 -9.55
CA LYS A 198 -2.46 4.72 -8.87
C LYS A 198 -2.57 4.82 -7.34
N VAL A 199 -2.57 6.04 -6.79
CA VAL A 199 -2.82 6.29 -5.36
C VAL A 199 -3.91 7.33 -5.23
N TYR A 200 -5.13 6.86 -4.95
CA TYR A 200 -6.29 7.73 -4.86
C TYR A 200 -7.42 7.16 -3.99
N ILE A 201 -8.28 8.06 -3.53
CA ILE A 201 -9.47 7.79 -2.73
C ILE A 201 -10.69 8.40 -3.42
N LEU A 202 -11.78 7.63 -3.55
CA LEU A 202 -13.05 8.08 -4.10
C LEU A 202 -14.19 7.90 -3.08
N TYR A 203 -14.95 8.98 -2.83
CA TYR A 203 -16.11 9.00 -1.93
C TYR A 203 -17.41 9.16 -2.71
N GLY A 204 -18.39 8.31 -2.41
CA GLY A 204 -19.77 8.44 -2.87
C GLY A 204 -20.63 9.22 -1.87
N LYS A 205 -21.93 9.32 -2.18
CA LYS A 205 -22.89 10.14 -1.43
C LYS A 205 -23.08 9.72 0.04
N ASP A 206 -22.98 8.42 0.31
CA ASP A 206 -23.16 7.86 1.66
C ASP A 206 -22.21 6.68 1.96
N GLU A 207 -21.32 6.31 1.04
CA GLU A 207 -20.43 5.15 1.18
C GLU A 207 -19.07 5.36 0.48
N TYR A 208 -18.09 4.55 0.88
CA TYR A 208 -16.77 4.51 0.26
C TYR A 208 -16.86 3.77 -1.08
N LEU A 209 -16.51 4.45 -2.20
CA LEU A 209 -16.64 3.86 -3.53
C LEU A 209 -15.43 3.00 -3.91
N ASN A 210 -14.22 3.52 -3.70
CA ASN A 210 -13.00 2.80 -4.07
C ASN A 210 -11.73 3.38 -3.42
N PHE A 211 -10.81 2.48 -3.02
CA PHE A 211 -9.48 2.81 -2.55
C PHE A 211 -8.46 2.11 -3.44
N MET A 212 -7.57 2.87 -4.07
CA MET A 212 -6.47 2.31 -4.84
C MET A 212 -5.14 2.70 -4.19
N LEU A 213 -4.38 1.67 -3.81
CA LEU A 213 -2.99 1.76 -3.39
C LEU A 213 -2.18 0.77 -4.24
N ASP A 214 -1.62 1.23 -5.34
CA ASP A 214 -0.62 0.48 -6.09
C ASP A 214 0.74 1.17 -5.88
N CYS A 215 1.54 0.63 -4.98
CA CYS A 215 2.93 1.06 -4.79
C CYS A 215 3.80 0.19 -5.70
N ASP A 216 4.25 0.73 -6.83
CA ASP A 216 5.20 0.06 -7.72
C ASP A 216 6.54 -0.10 -6.98
N SER A 217 6.73 -1.22 -6.29
CA SER A 217 7.84 -1.48 -5.37
C SER A 217 9.13 -1.87 -6.09
N LYS A 218 9.44 -1.24 -7.23
CA LYS A 218 10.55 -1.69 -8.08
C LYS A 218 11.95 -1.33 -7.56
N ASN A 219 12.11 -0.60 -6.45
CA ASN A 219 13.44 -0.26 -5.91
C ASN A 219 13.50 -0.05 -4.38
N ILE A 220 12.54 -0.59 -3.62
CA ILE A 220 12.62 -0.54 -2.15
C ILE A 220 12.58 -1.97 -1.65
N SER A 221 13.73 -2.48 -1.18
CA SER A 221 13.87 -3.73 -0.42
C SER A 221 13.26 -3.58 0.98
N VAL A 222 12.02 -3.10 1.05
CA VAL A 222 11.22 -3.06 2.26
C VAL A 222 9.80 -3.39 1.84
N ASN A 223 9.38 -4.64 2.10
CA ASN A 223 8.01 -5.14 1.97
C ASN A 223 7.07 -4.45 2.99
N GLN A 224 7.06 -3.12 3.06
CA GLN A 224 6.21 -2.36 3.98
C GLN A 224 5.59 -1.19 3.23
N SER A 225 4.28 -1.27 3.01
CA SER A 225 3.50 -0.12 2.56
C SER A 225 3.35 0.87 3.71
N ILE A 226 4.32 1.78 3.84
CA ILE A 226 4.30 2.89 4.80
C ILE A 226 2.98 3.69 4.68
N PRO A 227 2.48 4.04 3.47
CA PRO A 227 1.22 4.76 3.33
C PRO A 227 0.02 3.98 3.90
N SER A 228 -0.07 2.67 3.66
CA SER A 228 -1.13 1.83 4.24
C SER A 228 -1.07 1.85 5.77
N ALA A 229 0.12 1.67 6.35
CA ALA A 229 0.30 1.67 7.79
C ALA A 229 -0.10 3.02 8.42
N ILE A 230 0.28 4.13 7.78
CA ILE A 230 -0.12 5.49 8.21
C ILE A 230 -1.64 5.64 8.14
N ALA A 231 -2.25 5.27 7.01
CA ALA A 231 -3.70 5.40 6.79
C ALA A 231 -4.49 4.58 7.82
N ILE A 232 -4.14 3.30 8.01
CA ILE A 232 -4.79 2.43 9.00
C ILE A 232 -4.70 3.05 10.41
N THR A 233 -3.51 3.49 10.81
CA THR A 233 -3.31 4.09 12.14
C THR A 233 -4.08 5.41 12.29
N ALA A 234 -4.16 6.22 11.24
CA ALA A 234 -4.92 7.47 11.25
C ALA A 234 -6.43 7.22 11.37
N TYR A 235 -6.98 6.30 10.57
CA TYR A 235 -8.41 5.95 10.62
C TYR A 235 -8.79 5.31 11.96
N ALA A 236 -7.95 4.44 12.53
CA ALA A 236 -8.18 3.88 13.87
C ALA A 236 -8.30 4.99 14.93
N ARG A 237 -7.40 5.98 14.90
CA ARG A 237 -7.47 7.15 15.81
C ARG A 237 -8.73 7.98 15.58
N MET A 238 -9.08 8.28 14.33
CA MET A 238 -10.29 9.04 14.00
C MET A 238 -11.56 8.33 14.51
N TYR A 239 -11.64 7.00 14.34
CA TYR A 239 -12.72 6.19 14.87
C TYR A 239 -12.80 6.26 16.40
N MET A 240 -11.67 6.06 17.09
CA MET A 240 -11.61 6.17 18.56
C MET A 240 -12.02 7.56 19.05
N PHE A 241 -11.60 8.63 18.39
CA PHE A 241 -12.02 9.99 18.75
C PHE A 241 -13.52 10.19 18.55
N LYS A 242 -14.09 9.75 17.43
CA LYS A 242 -15.54 9.82 17.19
C LYS A 242 -16.33 9.09 18.28
N THR A 243 -15.87 7.90 18.66
CA THR A 243 -16.44 7.13 19.76
C THR A 243 -16.37 7.90 21.08
N ILE A 244 -15.21 8.44 21.44
CA ILE A 244 -15.04 9.22 22.67
C ILE A 244 -15.98 10.42 22.72
N TYR A 245 -16.07 11.20 21.64
CA TYR A 245 -16.98 12.35 21.59
C TYR A 245 -18.44 11.93 21.80
N LYS A 246 -18.88 10.86 21.15
CA LYS A 246 -20.22 10.30 21.35
C LYS A 246 -20.45 9.89 22.82
N LEU A 247 -19.47 9.26 23.45
CA LEU A 247 -19.58 8.87 24.87
C LEU A 247 -19.67 10.11 25.78
N ILE A 248 -18.85 11.12 25.54
CA ILE A 248 -18.87 12.37 26.31
C ILE A 248 -20.22 13.10 26.16
N GLU A 249 -20.79 13.15 24.95
CA GLU A 249 -22.12 13.72 24.71
C GLU A 249 -23.24 13.00 25.47
N LEU A 250 -23.06 11.69 25.71
CA LEU A 250 -23.97 10.87 26.53
C LEU A 250 -23.71 11.00 28.04
N GLY A 251 -22.78 11.88 28.45
CA GLY A 251 -22.39 12.07 29.85
C GLY A 251 -21.52 10.95 30.41
N ILE A 252 -20.90 10.13 29.56
CA ILE A 252 -19.96 9.07 29.97
C ILE A 252 -18.57 9.67 30.13
N GLU A 253 -17.96 9.52 31.30
CA GLU A 253 -16.59 9.93 31.54
C GLU A 253 -15.62 8.88 30.97
N VAL A 254 -14.67 9.33 30.16
CA VAL A 254 -13.60 8.49 29.59
C VAL A 254 -12.30 8.76 30.35
N PHE A 255 -11.81 7.77 31.10
CA PHE A 255 -10.60 7.88 31.92
C PHE A 255 -9.32 7.58 31.14
N TYR A 256 -9.38 6.69 30.15
CA TYR A 256 -8.22 6.27 29.37
C TYR A 256 -8.61 5.74 28.00
N MET A 257 -7.72 5.91 27.04
CA MET A 257 -7.81 5.35 25.69
C MET A 257 -6.43 4.91 25.18
N ASP A 258 -6.38 3.73 24.55
CA ASP A 258 -5.28 3.29 23.68
C ASP A 258 -5.83 3.03 22.26
N THR A 259 -5.04 2.38 21.41
CA THR A 259 -5.35 2.17 19.98
C THR A 259 -6.70 1.47 19.74
N ASP A 260 -7.10 0.60 20.65
CA ASP A 260 -8.24 -0.32 20.53
C ASP A 260 -8.99 -0.57 21.86
N SER A 261 -8.71 0.22 22.89
CA SER A 261 -9.31 0.05 24.23
C SER A 261 -9.67 1.38 24.87
N LEU A 262 -10.66 1.33 25.77
CA LEU A 262 -11.15 2.47 26.54
C LEU A 262 -11.50 2.04 27.97
N VAL A 263 -11.31 2.95 28.92
CA VAL A 263 -11.78 2.79 30.30
C VAL A 263 -12.74 3.93 30.60
N VAL A 264 -13.94 3.58 31.06
CA VAL A 264 -15.07 4.49 31.27
C VAL A 264 -15.73 4.27 32.62
N ASN A 265 -16.54 5.22 33.08
CA ASN A 265 -17.24 5.16 34.36
C ASN A 265 -18.55 4.35 34.35
N GLN A 266 -19.12 4.07 33.17
CA GLN A 266 -20.38 3.36 33.04
C GLN A 266 -20.46 2.56 31.74
N VAL A 267 -21.50 1.73 31.61
CA VAL A 267 -21.74 0.91 30.41
C VAL A 267 -21.97 1.82 29.20
N ILE A 268 -21.28 1.51 28.09
CA ILE A 268 -21.42 2.22 26.82
C ILE A 268 -22.63 1.69 26.03
N PRO A 269 -23.14 2.43 25.03
CA PRO A 269 -24.28 1.99 24.21
C PRO A 269 -24.10 0.59 23.60
N GLU A 270 -25.16 -0.21 23.60
CA GLU A 270 -25.13 -1.61 23.12
C GLU A 270 -24.66 -1.73 21.68
N GLU A 271 -24.92 -0.73 20.83
CA GLU A 271 -24.45 -0.74 19.44
C GLU A 271 -22.93 -0.66 19.29
N LEU A 272 -22.21 -0.31 20.35
CA LEU A 272 -20.74 -0.29 20.39
C LEU A 272 -20.16 -1.56 21.01
N ILE A 273 -20.98 -2.49 21.49
CA ILE A 273 -20.56 -3.70 22.21
C ILE A 273 -20.86 -4.93 21.37
N GLY A 274 -19.88 -5.82 21.21
CA GLY A 274 -20.11 -7.10 20.52
C GLY A 274 -18.84 -7.80 20.09
N ASN A 275 -19.03 -8.96 19.45
CA ASN A 275 -17.92 -9.79 18.94
C ASN A 275 -17.53 -9.46 17.50
N ASN A 276 -18.26 -8.55 16.83
CA ASN A 276 -17.97 -8.13 15.47
C ASN A 276 -16.81 -7.13 15.43
N LEU A 277 -16.12 -7.06 14.29
CA LEU A 277 -14.99 -6.17 14.10
C LEU A 277 -15.40 -4.71 14.30
N GLY A 278 -14.62 -3.97 15.09
CA GLY A 278 -14.87 -2.55 15.41
C GLY A 278 -15.76 -2.30 16.63
N LEU A 279 -16.30 -3.36 17.24
CA LEU A 279 -17.04 -3.27 18.51
C LEU A 279 -16.12 -3.56 19.71
N PHE A 280 -16.49 -3.01 20.86
CA PHE A 280 -15.78 -3.21 22.11
C PHE A 280 -16.28 -4.48 22.82
N LYS A 281 -15.35 -5.13 23.51
CA LYS A 281 -15.64 -6.22 24.44
C LYS A 281 -15.27 -5.75 25.85
N LEU A 282 -16.13 -6.06 26.82
CA LEU A 282 -15.81 -5.83 28.23
C LEU A 282 -14.66 -6.76 28.64
N GLU A 283 -13.51 -6.18 28.99
CA GLU A 283 -12.36 -6.93 29.50
C GLU A 283 -12.37 -7.04 31.02
N HIS A 284 -12.60 -5.93 31.73
CA HIS A 284 -12.46 -5.85 33.18
C HIS A 284 -13.47 -4.90 33.83
N ASP A 285 -13.99 -5.29 34.98
CA ASP A 285 -14.69 -4.40 35.91
C ASP A 285 -13.67 -3.76 36.86
N VAL A 286 -13.41 -2.47 36.71
CA VAL A 286 -12.32 -1.75 37.39
C VAL A 286 -12.85 -1.00 38.61
N ALA A 287 -12.31 -1.32 39.79
CA ALA A 287 -12.60 -0.60 41.04
C ALA A 287 -11.71 0.64 41.21
N GLN A 288 -10.44 0.57 40.78
CA GLN A 288 -9.49 1.68 40.86
C GLN A 288 -8.50 1.63 39.70
N GLY A 289 -8.17 2.78 39.11
CA GLY A 289 -7.21 2.87 38.02
C GLY A 289 -6.27 4.08 38.16
N PHE A 290 -4.99 3.86 37.85
CA PHE A 290 -3.98 4.91 37.70
C PHE A 290 -3.53 4.96 36.25
N PHE A 291 -3.71 6.09 35.57
CA PHE A 291 -3.37 6.26 34.16
C PHE A 291 -2.32 7.37 34.04
N ILE A 292 -1.05 6.98 33.83
CA ILE A 292 0.07 7.91 33.88
C ILE A 292 0.40 8.44 32.48
N SER A 293 0.53 7.53 31.50
CA SER A 293 0.85 7.84 30.12
C SER A 293 0.45 6.68 29.20
N PRO A 294 0.52 6.83 27.86
CA PRO A 294 0.19 5.74 26.94
C PRO A 294 0.96 4.46 27.27
N LYS A 295 0.24 3.36 27.55
CA LYS A 295 0.79 2.06 27.96
C LYS A 295 1.58 2.08 29.28
N LEU A 296 1.29 3.05 30.15
CA LEU A 296 1.74 3.10 31.54
C LEU A 296 0.53 3.35 32.46
N TYR A 297 -0.08 2.26 32.94
CA TYR A 297 -1.25 2.30 33.81
C TYR A 297 -1.34 1.08 34.73
N ALA A 298 -2.09 1.22 35.81
CA ALA A 298 -2.38 0.14 36.75
C ALA A 298 -3.87 0.13 37.11
N LEU A 299 -4.48 -1.06 37.10
CA LEU A 299 -5.89 -1.27 37.42
C LEU A 299 -6.01 -2.26 38.57
N ARG A 300 -6.96 -2.00 39.48
CA ARG A 300 -7.47 -2.95 40.46
C ARG A 300 -8.90 -3.28 40.09
N THR A 301 -9.19 -4.54 39.80
CA THR A 301 -10.54 -4.99 39.47
C THR A 301 -11.42 -5.07 40.72
N THR A 302 -12.73 -5.13 40.54
CA THR A 302 -13.70 -5.37 41.62
C THR A 302 -13.47 -6.69 42.35
N ASN A 303 -12.87 -7.67 41.66
CA ASN A 303 -12.48 -8.97 42.22
C ASN A 303 -11.13 -8.96 42.93
N GLY A 304 -10.44 -7.81 42.99
CA GLY A 304 -9.15 -7.65 43.67
C GLY A 304 -7.92 -7.98 42.81
N GLU A 305 -8.10 -8.31 41.53
CA GLU A 305 -6.98 -8.57 40.60
C GLU A 305 -6.23 -7.26 40.27
N LEU A 306 -4.90 -7.32 40.21
CA LEU A 306 -4.04 -6.19 39.87
C LEU A 306 -3.48 -6.36 38.45
N ILE A 307 -3.79 -5.41 37.57
CA ILE A 307 -3.35 -5.40 36.18
C ILE A 307 -2.40 -4.21 36.00
N ILE A 308 -1.14 -4.48 35.67
CA ILE A 308 -0.12 -3.45 35.48
C ILE A 308 0.41 -3.51 34.05
N LYS A 309 0.37 -2.37 33.36
CA LYS A 309 0.96 -2.19 32.04
C LYS A 309 2.02 -1.10 32.12
N ALA A 310 3.26 -1.46 31.81
CA ALA A 310 4.39 -0.54 31.81
C ALA A 310 5.32 -0.84 30.62
N LYS A 311 5.05 -0.20 29.48
CA LYS A 311 5.82 -0.42 28.25
C LYS A 311 7.30 -0.12 28.50
N GLY A 312 8.14 -1.10 28.19
CA GLY A 312 9.60 -0.96 28.26
C GLY A 312 10.23 -1.39 29.58
N ILE A 313 9.46 -1.55 30.68
CA ILE A 313 9.92 -1.98 32.02
C ILE A 313 9.44 -3.38 32.37
N GLY A 314 8.28 -3.79 31.83
CA GLY A 314 7.63 -5.07 32.14
C GLY A 314 6.86 -5.05 33.46
N SER A 315 6.68 -6.22 34.08
CA SER A 315 5.89 -6.43 35.31
C SER A 315 6.62 -6.04 36.61
N LYS A 316 7.71 -5.27 36.54
CA LYS A 316 8.56 -4.92 37.70
C LYS A 316 8.05 -3.74 38.54
N LEU A 317 6.93 -3.14 38.14
CA LEU A 317 6.27 -2.09 38.91
C LEU A 317 5.17 -2.68 39.77
N GLU A 318 5.04 -2.15 40.98
CA GLU A 318 3.99 -2.50 41.93
C GLU A 318 2.87 -1.45 41.90
N PHE A 319 1.64 -1.85 42.22
CA PHE A 319 0.48 -0.95 42.17
C PHE A 319 0.66 0.30 43.05
N ALA A 320 1.25 0.15 44.25
CA ALA A 320 1.53 1.28 45.16
C ALA A 320 2.48 2.33 44.54
N GLN A 321 3.37 1.91 43.63
CA GLN A 321 4.30 2.81 42.97
C GLN A 321 3.62 3.77 41.98
N PHE A 322 2.41 3.44 41.51
CA PHE A 322 1.63 4.34 40.66
C PHE A 322 1.06 5.54 41.43
N GLU A 323 0.89 5.44 42.75
CA GLU A 323 0.54 6.59 43.60
C GLU A 323 1.67 7.61 43.70
N THR A 324 2.92 7.14 43.67
CA THR A 324 4.12 7.99 43.60
C THR A 324 4.20 8.66 42.23
N LEU A 325 4.02 7.88 41.15
CA LEU A 325 4.06 8.42 39.79
C LEU A 325 3.00 9.50 39.58
N ILE A 326 1.74 9.28 39.98
CA ILE A 326 0.68 10.29 39.75
C ILE A 326 0.92 11.61 40.50
N LYS A 327 1.79 11.61 41.53
CA LYS A 327 2.25 12.81 42.25
C LYS A 327 3.45 13.51 41.61
N ASN A 328 3.83 13.11 40.38
CA ASN A 328 5.00 13.59 39.63
C ASN A 328 6.36 13.25 40.27
N GLU A 329 6.41 12.26 41.14
CA GLU A 329 7.67 11.74 41.68
C GLU A 329 8.22 10.67 40.75
N SER A 330 9.52 10.77 40.41
CA SER A 330 10.17 9.82 39.49
C SER A 330 10.58 8.53 40.20
N ILE A 331 10.46 7.41 39.51
CA ILE A 331 10.92 6.10 40.00
C ILE A 331 12.09 5.63 39.16
N VAL A 332 13.13 5.13 39.82
CA VAL A 332 14.29 4.51 39.15
C VAL A 332 14.21 3.00 39.34
N LYS A 333 14.25 2.25 38.24
CA LYS A 333 14.30 0.79 38.26
C LYS A 333 15.39 0.29 37.32
N ALA A 334 16.27 -0.55 37.86
CA ALA A 334 17.27 -1.26 37.07
C ALA A 334 16.58 -2.33 36.20
N GLN A 335 16.91 -2.32 34.91
CA GLN A 335 16.42 -3.31 33.96
C GLN A 335 17.53 -3.75 33.02
N GLU A 336 17.60 -5.07 32.82
CA GLU A 336 18.40 -5.67 31.79
C GLU A 336 17.81 -5.38 30.40
N ARG A 337 18.61 -4.81 29.51
CA ARG A 337 18.25 -4.58 28.11
C ARG A 337 19.27 -5.16 27.16
N TRP A 338 18.73 -5.66 26.05
CA TRP A 338 19.47 -6.33 25.00
C TRP A 338 19.65 -5.35 23.85
N PHE A 339 20.90 -5.06 23.53
CA PHE A 339 21.29 -4.20 22.42
C PHE A 339 21.81 -5.07 21.29
N LYS A 340 21.09 -5.06 20.18
CA LYS A 340 21.55 -5.70 18.95
C LYS A 340 22.41 -4.70 18.19
N ASP A 341 23.63 -5.11 17.87
CA ASP A 341 24.49 -4.42 16.92
C ASP A 341 24.50 -5.24 15.61
N PRO A 342 23.64 -4.88 14.63
CA PRO A 342 23.50 -5.65 13.41
C PRO A 342 24.76 -5.60 12.54
N ALA A 343 25.56 -4.53 12.64
CA ALA A 343 26.76 -4.35 11.83
C ALA A 343 27.86 -5.34 12.22
N ASN A 344 27.95 -5.67 13.50
CA ASN A 344 28.95 -6.58 14.06
C ASN A 344 28.36 -7.93 14.50
N ALA A 345 27.08 -8.19 14.21
CA ALA A 345 26.35 -9.38 14.63
C ALA A 345 26.42 -9.69 16.15
N ASN A 346 26.56 -8.65 16.98
CA ASN A 346 26.75 -8.80 18.42
C ASN A 346 25.48 -8.47 19.21
N ILE A 347 25.27 -9.17 20.34
CA ILE A 347 24.22 -8.85 21.31
C ILE A 347 24.89 -8.48 22.63
N ASN A 348 24.70 -7.23 23.05
CA ASN A 348 25.20 -6.73 24.33
C ASN A 348 24.04 -6.65 25.33
N ILE A 349 24.22 -7.30 26.49
CA ILE A 349 23.25 -7.25 27.59
C ILE A 349 23.80 -6.26 28.63
N LYS A 350 23.03 -5.22 28.93
CA LYS A 350 23.41 -4.20 29.92
C LYS A 350 22.27 -3.96 30.90
N ASN A 351 22.60 -3.79 32.17
CA ASN A 351 21.68 -3.24 33.16
C ASN A 351 21.67 -1.72 33.05
N ILE A 352 20.49 -1.16 32.83
CA ILE A 352 20.27 0.28 32.71
C ILE A 352 19.30 0.70 33.79
N ASP A 353 19.61 1.79 34.46
CA ASP A 353 18.69 2.48 35.35
C ASP A 353 17.68 3.27 34.52
N MET A 354 16.43 2.80 34.54
CA MET A 354 15.34 3.46 33.84
C MET A 354 14.68 4.47 34.77
N HIS A 355 14.74 5.74 34.39
CA HIS A 355 14.01 6.82 35.04
C HIS A 355 12.58 6.89 34.48
N ILE A 356 11.61 6.60 35.33
CA ILE A 356 10.19 6.61 35.00
C ILE A 356 9.60 7.86 35.61
N SER A 357 9.15 8.78 34.76
CA SER A 357 8.51 10.01 35.19
C SER A 357 7.23 10.26 34.39
N THR A 358 6.40 11.14 34.92
CA THR A 358 5.15 11.61 34.29
C THR A 358 5.38 12.68 33.24
N VAL A 359 6.63 13.12 33.04
CA VAL A 359 6.95 14.26 32.19
C VAL A 359 6.67 13.91 30.74
N ASN A 360 5.50 14.32 30.26
CA ASN A 360 5.13 14.22 28.86
C ASN A 360 5.92 15.30 28.09
N LEU A 361 7.02 14.88 27.45
CA LEU A 361 7.92 15.75 26.69
C LEU A 361 7.26 16.48 25.50
N LYS A 362 5.97 16.24 25.22
CA LYS A 362 5.26 16.80 24.05
C LYS A 362 4.13 17.75 24.40
N ARG A 363 3.57 17.69 25.63
CA ARG A 363 2.38 18.47 26.03
C ARG A 363 2.39 18.74 27.53
N ARG A 364 1.95 19.93 27.93
CA ARG A 364 1.75 20.31 29.35
C ARG A 364 0.45 19.72 29.89
N GLN A 365 0.53 18.96 30.98
CA GLN A 365 -0.64 18.41 31.67
C GLN A 365 -1.30 19.49 32.54
N ILE A 366 -2.63 19.51 32.58
CA ILE A 366 -3.44 20.38 33.44
C ILE A 366 -4.20 19.49 34.41
N MET A 367 -3.92 19.68 35.71
CA MET A 367 -4.54 18.94 36.79
C MET A 367 -5.62 19.79 37.46
N GLU A 368 -6.83 19.26 37.61
CA GLU A 368 -7.92 19.84 38.40
C GLU A 368 -8.35 18.81 39.45
N ASN A 369 -8.38 19.19 40.73
CA ASN A 369 -8.77 18.30 41.85
C ASN A 369 -8.01 16.96 41.88
N ASN A 370 -6.69 16.98 41.65
CA ASN A 370 -5.84 15.78 41.51
C ASN A 370 -6.25 14.83 40.36
N ARG A 371 -7.03 15.30 39.39
CA ARG A 371 -7.37 14.59 38.15
C ARG A 371 -6.74 15.30 36.96
N LEU A 372 -6.21 14.53 36.01
CA LEU A 372 -5.79 15.09 34.73
C LEU A 372 -7.04 15.54 33.97
N SER A 373 -7.24 16.86 33.85
CA SER A 373 -8.41 17.44 33.19
C SER A 373 -8.15 17.65 31.70
N PHE A 374 -6.99 18.22 31.34
CA PHE A 374 -6.65 18.49 29.93
C PHE A 374 -5.15 18.48 29.66
N THR A 375 -4.76 18.59 28.40
CA THR A 375 -3.36 18.84 28.01
C THR A 375 -3.26 20.01 27.03
N LYS A 376 -2.30 20.91 27.25
CA LYS A 376 -1.97 22.02 26.34
C LYS A 376 -0.72 21.70 25.53
N PRO A 377 -0.61 22.19 24.29
CA PRO A 377 0.65 22.12 23.56
C PRO A 377 1.75 22.85 24.34
N LEU A 378 2.98 22.39 24.23
CA LEU A 378 4.15 23.17 24.67
C LEU A 378 4.34 24.31 23.67
N ILE A 379 4.45 25.53 24.17
CA ILE A 379 4.82 26.70 23.34
C ILE A 379 6.30 26.90 23.54
N ILE A 380 7.07 26.85 22.45
CA ILE A 380 8.50 27.13 22.47
C ILE A 380 8.68 28.56 21.97
N ASP A 381 9.32 29.39 22.78
CA ASP A 381 9.76 30.74 22.40
C ASP A 381 11.24 30.89 22.76
N ASN A 382 12.07 31.30 21.80
CA ASN A 382 13.53 31.40 21.94
C ASN A 382 14.21 30.19 22.63
N ASP A 383 13.91 28.98 22.17
CA ASP A 383 14.43 27.71 22.70
C ASP A 383 14.08 27.40 24.18
N GLU A 384 13.17 28.17 24.79
CA GLU A 384 12.61 27.88 26.10
C GLU A 384 11.15 27.38 26.00
N ILE A 385 10.80 26.39 26.83
CA ILE A 385 9.43 25.88 26.96
C ILE A 385 8.67 26.79 27.94
N LEU A 386 7.65 27.51 27.46
CA LEU A 386 6.79 28.41 28.24
C LEU A 386 5.75 27.69 29.13
#